data_AF-A0A382IZ86-F1
#
_entry.id   AF-A0A382IZ86-F1
#
_cell.length_a   1.000
_cell.length_b   1.000
_cell.length_c   1.000
_cell.angle_alpha   90.00
_cell.angle_beta   90.00
_cell.angle_gamma   90.00
#
_symmetry.space_group_name_H-M   'P 1'
#
loop_
_entity.id
_entity.type
_entity.pdbx_description
1 polymer ?
#
loop_
_entity_poly.entity_id
_entity_poly.type
_entity_poly.pdbx_seq_one_letter_code
_entity_poly.pdbx_strand_id
1 'polypeptide(L)'
;MFNKDKKDSMCVLPWNHVYTNTDGIVGPCCIANHGMYRGDSLSISNHSVLEATNSKFMKQLRVDMMNGIENPACETCYYQESLGNQSVRWGKNNSYKLEEQREKLLKNTKKDGELKSLKDIQYLDIRFSNLCNFKCIMCNHMFSSAWHEDAKKLQYDGWWLYNENDPQVITAGTDDDLWSKVEPLLHGPIDFIYFAGGEPLITENHYRILERLLELEKYPDLWYTTNFSIMEYKDHNVLDMWNKLSEGGSCITVNASIDGSHKRGEYIRHGLSWDKFIENKKTFDEKCPDINFDITTVWGNTNSLHTTDFFK
;
A
#
# COMPACT_ATOMS: atom_id res chain seq x y z
N MET A 1 -0.41 -29.11 -20.22
CA MET A 1 -1.27 -28.56 -21.27
C MET A 1 -2.41 -27.81 -20.60
N PHE A 2 -2.38 -26.48 -20.63
CA PHE A 2 -3.50 -25.68 -20.15
C PHE A 2 -4.59 -25.66 -21.23
N ASN A 3 -5.83 -25.88 -20.81
CA ASN A 3 -6.98 -25.90 -21.68
C ASN A 3 -7.38 -24.45 -22.01
N LYS A 4 -7.35 -24.08 -23.30
CA LYS A 4 -7.72 -22.73 -23.78
C LYS A 4 -9.18 -22.34 -23.51
N ASP A 5 -9.99 -23.29 -23.05
CA ASP A 5 -11.41 -23.09 -22.74
C ASP A 5 -11.68 -22.63 -21.29
N LYS A 6 -10.65 -22.46 -20.45
CA LYS A 6 -10.82 -21.93 -19.09
C LYS A 6 -10.67 -20.41 -19.06
N LYS A 7 -11.63 -19.72 -18.40
CA LYS A 7 -11.55 -18.28 -18.09
C LYS A 7 -10.26 -18.01 -17.29
N ASP A 8 -9.43 -17.05 -17.72
CA ASP A 8 -8.19 -16.73 -17.03
C ASP A 8 -8.43 -15.73 -15.89
N SER A 9 -8.52 -16.27 -14.66
CA SER A 9 -8.65 -15.50 -13.42
C SER A 9 -7.31 -15.15 -12.78
N MET A 10 -6.16 -15.55 -13.36
CA MET A 10 -4.86 -15.39 -12.71
C MET A 10 -4.50 -13.91 -12.54
N CYS A 11 -4.00 -13.58 -11.35
CA CYS A 11 -3.37 -12.32 -11.02
C CYS A 11 -1.92 -12.60 -10.64
N VAL A 12 -0.97 -11.76 -11.04
CA VAL A 12 0.44 -11.93 -10.68
C VAL A 12 0.72 -11.69 -9.19
N LEU A 13 -0.08 -10.82 -8.55
CA LEU A 13 0.20 -10.29 -7.21
C LEU A 13 0.32 -11.36 -6.11
N PRO A 14 -0.51 -12.41 -6.04
CA PRO A 14 -0.35 -13.45 -5.01
C PRO A 14 0.99 -14.21 -5.07
N TRP A 15 1.81 -14.00 -6.10
CA TRP A 15 3.15 -14.59 -6.24
C TRP A 15 4.30 -13.61 -6.07
N ASN A 16 4.18 -12.36 -6.56
CA ASN A 16 5.29 -11.41 -6.61
C ASN A 16 5.10 -10.15 -5.73
N HIS A 17 4.05 -10.13 -4.91
CA HIS A 17 3.70 -8.97 -4.09
C HIS A 17 3.49 -9.35 -2.62
N VAL A 18 3.97 -8.49 -1.72
CA VAL A 18 3.68 -8.56 -0.29
C VAL A 18 2.84 -7.35 0.10
N TYR A 19 1.56 -7.60 0.41
CA TYR A 19 0.66 -6.61 1.01
C TYR A 19 0.38 -6.93 2.47
N THR A 20 0.56 -5.94 3.35
CA THR A 20 0.09 -6.01 4.74
C THR A 20 -0.87 -4.86 5.01
N ASN A 21 -1.88 -5.08 5.85
CA ASN A 21 -2.66 -4.00 6.41
C ASN A 21 -1.96 -3.41 7.67
N THR A 22 -2.49 -2.33 8.24
CA THR A 22 -1.89 -1.58 9.37
C THR A 22 -1.71 -2.41 10.64
N ASP A 23 -2.45 -3.51 10.77
CA ASP A 23 -2.35 -4.52 11.85
C ASP A 23 -1.50 -5.73 11.47
N GLY A 24 -0.80 -5.68 10.33
CA GLY A 24 0.09 -6.72 9.83
C GLY A 24 -0.58 -7.87 9.11
N ILE A 25 -1.92 -7.91 9.03
CA ILE A 25 -2.63 -8.98 8.32
C ILE A 25 -2.26 -8.93 6.83
N VAL A 26 -1.79 -10.06 6.32
CA VAL A 26 -1.42 -10.21 4.90
C VAL A 26 -2.65 -10.56 4.07
N GLY A 27 -2.78 -9.92 2.91
CA GLY A 27 -3.84 -10.17 1.94
C GLY A 27 -3.36 -10.10 0.50
N PRO A 28 -4.25 -10.27 -0.49
CA PRO A 28 -3.87 -10.33 -1.91
C PRO A 28 -3.35 -8.99 -2.45
N CYS A 29 -4.06 -7.90 -2.15
CA CYS A 29 -3.72 -6.52 -2.49
C CYS A 29 -4.65 -5.55 -1.75
N CYS A 30 -4.35 -4.25 -1.84
CA CYS A 30 -5.07 -3.18 -1.15
C CYS A 30 -6.52 -2.94 -1.60
N ILE A 31 -6.94 -3.42 -2.78
CA ILE A 31 -8.32 -3.27 -3.29
C ILE A 31 -9.15 -4.56 -3.16
N ALA A 32 -8.57 -5.61 -2.57
CA ALA A 32 -9.28 -6.85 -2.35
C ALA A 32 -10.45 -6.62 -1.37
N ASN A 33 -11.47 -7.47 -1.42
CA ASN A 33 -12.51 -7.44 -0.41
C ASN A 33 -11.94 -7.99 0.91
N HIS A 34 -11.63 -7.08 1.84
CA HIS A 34 -11.01 -7.42 3.12
C HIS A 34 -11.84 -8.45 3.91
N GLY A 35 -13.17 -8.33 3.87
CA GLY A 35 -14.07 -9.23 4.60
C GLY A 35 -13.99 -10.69 4.15
N MET A 36 -13.52 -10.94 2.91
CA MET A 36 -13.42 -12.29 2.35
C MET A 36 -12.15 -13.04 2.78
N TYR A 37 -11.06 -12.33 3.12
CA TYR A 37 -9.78 -13.00 3.37
C TYR A 37 -9.31 -12.98 4.82
N ARG A 38 -9.69 -11.96 5.61
CA ARG A 38 -9.06 -11.75 6.93
C ARG A 38 -9.23 -12.92 7.90
N GLY A 39 -10.38 -13.60 7.89
CA GLY A 39 -10.65 -14.72 8.80
C GLY A 39 -9.73 -15.93 8.63
N ASP A 40 -9.14 -16.12 7.46
CA ASP A 40 -8.23 -17.22 7.12
C ASP A 40 -6.81 -16.72 6.79
N SER A 41 -6.49 -15.47 7.16
CA SER A 41 -5.20 -14.83 6.94
C SER A 41 -4.34 -14.81 8.19
N LEU A 42 -3.04 -14.64 7.99
CA LEU A 42 -2.05 -14.54 9.06
C LEU A 42 -1.47 -13.13 9.08
N SER A 43 -1.05 -12.69 10.26
CA SER A 43 -0.33 -11.42 10.43
C SER A 43 1.16 -11.65 10.52
N ILE A 44 1.94 -10.75 9.92
CA ILE A 44 3.39 -10.67 10.09
C ILE A 44 3.79 -10.32 11.52
N SER A 45 2.86 -9.97 12.41
CA SER A 45 3.16 -9.78 13.85
C SER A 45 3.72 -11.03 14.50
N ASN A 46 3.10 -12.17 14.22
CA ASN A 46 3.41 -13.43 14.91
C ASN A 46 3.99 -14.49 13.97
N HIS A 47 4.21 -14.15 12.70
CA HIS A 47 4.67 -15.07 11.67
C HIS A 47 5.74 -14.39 10.82
N SER A 48 6.58 -15.21 10.17
CA SER A 48 7.45 -14.72 9.09
C SER A 48 6.61 -14.25 7.89
N VAL A 49 7.20 -13.43 7.02
CA VAL A 49 6.56 -12.99 5.77
C VAL A 49 6.16 -14.19 4.89
N LEU A 50 7.00 -15.24 4.84
CA LEU A 50 6.71 -16.43 4.05
C LEU A 50 5.52 -17.21 4.61
N GLU A 51 5.43 -17.37 5.92
CA GLU A 51 4.28 -18.01 6.56
C GLU A 51 3.01 -17.19 6.33
N ALA A 52 3.09 -15.87 6.49
CA ALA A 52 1.93 -15.00 6.35
C ALA A 52 1.39 -14.96 4.90
N THR A 53 2.28 -14.93 3.91
CA THR A 53 1.93 -15.05 2.47
C THR A 53 1.48 -16.47 2.07
N ASN A 54 1.66 -17.46 2.94
CA ASN A 54 1.19 -18.84 2.83
C ASN A 54 0.04 -19.17 3.80
N SER A 55 -0.71 -18.14 4.25
CA SER A 55 -1.95 -18.35 4.99
C SER A 55 -2.91 -19.29 4.25
N LYS A 56 -3.85 -19.88 4.98
CA LYS A 56 -4.88 -20.77 4.40
C LYS A 56 -5.60 -20.08 3.23
N PHE A 57 -5.97 -18.81 3.41
CA PHE A 57 -6.59 -18.02 2.36
C PHE A 57 -5.68 -17.85 1.13
N MET A 58 -4.44 -17.38 1.32
CA MET A 58 -3.54 -17.07 0.19
C MET A 58 -3.17 -18.31 -0.62
N LYS A 59 -3.02 -19.47 0.03
CA LYS A 59 -2.84 -20.75 -0.65
C LYS A 59 -4.06 -21.12 -1.50
N GLN A 60 -5.26 -21.02 -0.94
CA GLN A 60 -6.50 -21.30 -1.68
C GLN A 60 -6.67 -20.33 -2.86
N LEU A 61 -6.37 -19.04 -2.68
CA LEU A 61 -6.43 -18.05 -3.76
C LEU A 61 -5.55 -18.44 -4.95
N ARG A 62 -4.31 -18.88 -4.68
CA ARG A 62 -3.42 -19.37 -5.74
C ARG A 62 -3.95 -20.63 -6.40
N VAL A 63 -4.54 -21.57 -5.64
CA VAL A 63 -5.20 -22.76 -6.21
C VAL A 63 -6.37 -22.38 -7.11
N ASP A 64 -7.22 -21.45 -6.69
CA ASP A 64 -8.36 -20.97 -7.49
C ASP A 64 -7.89 -20.38 -8.82
N MET A 65 -6.89 -19.47 -8.76
CA MET A 65 -6.31 -18.83 -9.94
C MET A 65 -5.64 -19.83 -10.89
N MET A 66 -4.90 -20.82 -10.37
CA MET A 66 -4.31 -21.89 -11.19
C MET A 66 -5.37 -22.75 -11.89
N ASN A 67 -6.59 -22.78 -11.36
CA ASN A 67 -7.70 -23.56 -11.90
C ASN A 67 -8.70 -22.75 -12.74
N GLY A 68 -8.48 -21.43 -12.90
CA GLY A 68 -9.38 -20.53 -13.62
C GLY A 68 -10.67 -20.20 -12.85
N ILE A 69 -10.62 -20.22 -11.52
CA ILE A 69 -11.74 -19.92 -10.63
C ILE A 69 -11.61 -18.47 -10.16
N GLU A 70 -12.70 -17.70 -10.25
CA GLU A 70 -12.77 -16.33 -9.74
C GLU A 70 -13.07 -16.34 -8.24
N ASN A 71 -12.13 -15.84 -7.44
CA ASN A 71 -12.27 -15.76 -5.99
C ASN A 71 -13.00 -14.46 -5.56
N PRO A 72 -14.00 -14.51 -4.67
CA PRO A 72 -14.75 -13.33 -4.21
C PRO A 72 -13.90 -12.18 -3.65
N ALA A 73 -12.72 -12.46 -3.09
CA ALA A 73 -11.82 -11.41 -2.63
C ALA A 73 -11.31 -10.48 -3.74
N CYS A 74 -11.38 -10.92 -5.01
CA CYS A 74 -10.94 -10.16 -6.18
C CYS A 74 -12.10 -9.60 -7.02
N GLU A 75 -13.33 -9.60 -6.48
CA GLU A 75 -14.55 -9.20 -7.20
C GLU A 75 -14.46 -7.82 -7.84
N THR A 76 -13.78 -6.85 -7.19
CA THR A 76 -13.58 -5.50 -7.72
C THR A 76 -12.95 -5.53 -9.12
N CYS A 77 -11.93 -6.37 -9.33
CA CYS A 77 -11.27 -6.48 -10.62
C CYS A 77 -12.17 -7.16 -11.66
N TYR A 78 -12.83 -8.27 -11.28
CA TYR A 78 -13.72 -9.00 -12.19
C TYR A 78 -14.91 -8.14 -12.61
N TYR A 79 -15.46 -7.35 -11.69
CA TYR A 79 -16.54 -6.40 -11.97
C TYR A 79 -16.08 -5.33 -12.95
N GLN A 80 -14.95 -4.67 -12.70
CA GLN A 80 -14.40 -3.66 -13.62
C GLN A 80 -14.17 -4.25 -15.03
N GLU A 81 -13.57 -5.43 -15.11
CA GLU A 81 -13.30 -6.11 -16.39
C GLU A 81 -14.60 -6.53 -17.10
N SER A 82 -15.63 -6.94 -16.36
CA SER A 82 -16.94 -7.27 -16.94
C SER A 82 -17.63 -6.06 -17.61
N LEU A 83 -17.27 -4.85 -17.17
CA LEU A 83 -17.72 -3.58 -17.78
C LEU A 83 -16.81 -3.13 -18.93
N GLY A 84 -15.76 -3.90 -19.27
CA GLY A 84 -14.77 -3.54 -20.29
C GLY A 84 -13.66 -2.61 -19.81
N ASN A 85 -13.56 -2.33 -18.51
CA ASN A 85 -12.49 -1.49 -17.94
C ASN A 85 -11.22 -2.30 -17.68
N GLN A 86 -10.08 -1.62 -17.68
CA GLN A 86 -8.81 -2.20 -17.23
C GLN A 86 -8.74 -2.14 -15.71
N SER A 87 -8.74 -3.31 -15.07
CA SER A 87 -8.61 -3.42 -13.60
C SER A 87 -7.15 -3.31 -13.14
N VAL A 88 -6.96 -3.21 -11.82
CA VAL A 88 -5.62 -3.34 -11.21
C VAL A 88 -4.98 -4.69 -11.53
N ARG A 89 -5.77 -5.78 -11.54
CA ARG A 89 -5.29 -7.12 -11.95
C ARG A 89 -4.74 -7.08 -13.37
N TRP A 90 -5.51 -6.54 -14.31
CA TRP A 90 -5.11 -6.43 -15.71
C TRP A 90 -3.83 -5.59 -15.84
N GLY A 91 -3.79 -4.42 -15.19
CA GLY A 91 -2.64 -3.53 -15.21
C GLY A 91 -1.37 -4.22 -14.68
N LYS A 92 -1.45 -4.84 -13.50
CA LYS A 92 -0.31 -5.52 -12.89
C LYS A 92 0.12 -6.76 -13.67
N ASN A 93 -0.81 -7.54 -14.23
CA ASN A 93 -0.46 -8.66 -15.11
C ASN A 93 0.35 -8.20 -16.33
N ASN A 94 -0.01 -7.06 -16.93
CA ASN A 94 0.73 -6.53 -18.07
C ASN A 94 2.09 -5.94 -17.66
N SER A 95 2.12 -5.13 -16.61
CA SER A 95 3.37 -4.52 -16.11
C SER A 95 4.41 -5.59 -15.74
N TYR A 96 4.00 -6.69 -15.10
CA TYR A 96 4.88 -7.80 -14.74
C TYR A 96 4.96 -8.90 -15.80
N LYS A 97 4.39 -8.70 -17.00
CA LYS A 97 4.40 -9.64 -18.12
C LYS A 97 4.03 -11.07 -17.68
N LEU A 98 2.87 -11.22 -17.05
CA LEU A 98 2.42 -12.48 -16.43
C LEU A 98 2.57 -13.67 -17.38
N GLU A 99 2.24 -13.54 -18.66
CA GLU A 99 2.37 -14.62 -19.64
C GLU A 99 3.80 -15.16 -19.75
N GLU A 100 4.81 -14.29 -19.67
CA GLU A 100 6.23 -14.68 -19.71
C GLU A 100 6.70 -15.25 -18.37
N GLN A 101 6.17 -14.75 -17.25
CA GLN A 101 6.58 -15.15 -15.90
C GLN A 101 5.82 -16.39 -15.39
N ARG A 102 4.70 -16.77 -16.00
CA ARG A 102 3.75 -17.77 -15.48
C ARG A 102 4.43 -19.08 -15.11
N GLU A 103 5.24 -19.66 -15.99
CA GLU A 103 5.93 -20.91 -15.71
C GLU A 103 6.90 -20.82 -14.52
N LYS A 104 7.62 -19.70 -14.42
CA LYS A 104 8.56 -19.44 -13.32
C LYS A 104 7.83 -19.37 -11.99
N LEU A 105 6.72 -18.62 -11.92
CA LEU A 105 5.90 -18.48 -10.71
C LEU A 105 5.31 -19.82 -10.27
N LEU A 106 4.80 -20.61 -11.22
CA LEU A 106 4.26 -21.94 -10.94
C LEU A 106 5.34 -22.92 -10.45
N LYS A 107 6.59 -22.84 -10.94
CA LYS A 107 7.71 -23.65 -10.42
C LYS A 107 8.02 -23.33 -8.95
N ASN A 108 7.78 -22.09 -8.49
CA ASN A 108 7.93 -21.68 -7.10
C ASN A 108 6.68 -22.01 -6.23
N THR A 109 5.65 -22.66 -6.79
CA THR A 109 4.39 -22.95 -6.09
C THR A 109 4.17 -24.46 -5.98
N LYS A 110 3.68 -24.93 -4.83
CA LYS A 110 3.25 -26.33 -4.62
C LYS A 110 1.81 -26.53 -5.12
N LYS A 111 1.38 -27.79 -5.24
CA LYS A 111 0.02 -28.11 -5.74
C LYS A 111 -1.10 -27.56 -4.86
N ASP A 112 -0.84 -27.37 -3.56
CA ASP A 112 -1.78 -26.80 -2.60
C ASP A 112 -1.72 -25.25 -2.55
N GLY A 113 -0.99 -24.62 -3.47
CA GLY A 113 -0.86 -23.17 -3.54
C GLY A 113 0.20 -22.59 -2.61
N GLU A 114 0.99 -23.38 -1.88
CA GLU A 114 2.08 -22.86 -1.05
C GLU A 114 3.25 -22.34 -1.91
N LEU A 115 3.71 -21.11 -1.67
CA LEU A 115 4.97 -20.60 -2.21
C LEU A 115 6.15 -21.22 -1.47
N LYS A 116 7.15 -21.70 -2.21
CA LYS A 116 8.35 -22.32 -1.64
C LYS A 116 9.34 -21.31 -1.06
N SER A 117 9.33 -20.08 -1.59
CA SER A 117 10.24 -19.00 -1.18
C SER A 117 9.73 -17.64 -1.67
N LEU A 118 10.25 -16.56 -1.09
CA LEU A 118 9.95 -15.16 -1.47
C LEU A 118 10.88 -14.58 -2.55
N LYS A 119 11.66 -15.43 -3.24
CA LYS A 119 12.68 -14.99 -4.20
C LYS A 119 12.14 -14.22 -5.42
N ASP A 120 10.83 -14.36 -5.68
CA ASP A 120 10.15 -13.76 -6.82
C ASP A 120 9.33 -12.52 -6.41
N ILE A 121 9.46 -12.05 -5.17
CA ILE A 121 8.83 -10.80 -4.73
C ILE A 121 9.51 -9.63 -5.45
N GLN A 122 8.70 -8.84 -6.13
CA GLN A 122 9.08 -7.66 -6.91
C GLN A 122 8.36 -6.40 -6.42
N TYR A 123 7.28 -6.57 -5.64
CA TYR A 123 6.42 -5.48 -5.19
C TYR A 123 6.21 -5.55 -3.67
N LEU A 124 6.57 -4.48 -2.96
CA LEU A 124 6.26 -4.29 -1.54
C LEU A 124 5.18 -3.23 -1.34
N ASP A 125 4.12 -3.58 -0.61
CA ASP A 125 3.05 -2.70 -0.13
C ASP A 125 2.83 -3.00 1.36
N ILE A 126 3.71 -2.49 2.21
CA ILE A 126 3.72 -2.81 3.64
C ILE A 126 3.21 -1.61 4.43
N ARG A 127 2.07 -1.80 5.12
CA ARG A 127 1.47 -0.81 6.01
C ARG A 127 1.93 -1.11 7.43
N PHE A 128 3.02 -0.49 7.87
CA PHE A 128 3.64 -0.80 9.18
C PHE A 128 2.75 -0.43 10.37
N SER A 129 2.01 0.66 10.28
CA SER A 129 1.12 1.12 11.33
C SER A 129 0.03 2.05 10.79
N ASN A 130 -0.94 2.35 11.66
CA ASN A 130 -1.91 3.42 11.44
C ASN A 130 -1.38 4.81 11.86
N LEU A 131 -0.11 4.96 12.23
CA LEU A 131 0.44 6.22 12.75
C LEU A 131 0.24 7.33 11.72
N CYS A 132 -0.58 8.32 12.06
CA CYS A 132 -0.91 9.43 11.18
C CYS A 132 -1.16 10.68 12.01
N ASN A 133 -0.77 11.84 11.47
CA ASN A 133 -0.98 13.14 12.08
C ASN A 133 -2.27 13.83 11.61
N PHE A 134 -3.04 13.22 10.70
CA PHE A 134 -4.30 13.77 10.16
C PHE A 134 -5.51 12.95 10.59
N LYS A 135 -6.66 13.59 10.79
CA LYS A 135 -7.97 12.95 10.99
C LYS A 135 -8.95 13.29 9.85
N CYS A 136 -8.67 12.74 8.66
CA CYS A 136 -9.48 13.02 7.46
C CYS A 136 -10.88 12.40 7.57
N ILE A 137 -11.94 13.11 7.13
CA ILE A 137 -13.36 12.71 7.29
C ILE A 137 -13.69 11.34 6.70
N MET A 138 -13.04 10.95 5.61
CA MET A 138 -13.24 9.65 4.95
C MET A 138 -12.42 8.51 5.58
N CYS A 139 -11.57 8.82 6.55
CA CYS A 139 -10.69 7.87 7.23
C CYS A 139 -11.34 7.38 8.54
N ASN A 140 -10.64 6.50 9.27
CA ASN A 140 -11.03 6.01 10.59
C ASN A 140 -9.79 5.64 11.43
N HIS A 141 -10.00 5.17 12.65
CA HIS A 141 -8.91 4.85 13.59
C HIS A 141 -8.01 3.70 13.11
N MET A 142 -8.47 2.81 12.23
CA MET A 142 -7.63 1.73 11.67
C MET A 142 -6.53 2.25 10.74
N PHE A 143 -6.72 3.45 10.18
CA PHE A 143 -5.81 4.05 9.20
C PHE A 143 -5.27 5.42 9.65
N SER A 144 -5.66 5.89 10.83
CA SER A 144 -5.06 7.07 11.45
C SER A 144 -5.18 7.02 12.97
N SER A 145 -4.04 7.03 13.64
CA SER A 145 -3.95 7.12 15.11
C SER A 145 -4.54 8.43 15.67
N ALA A 146 -4.66 9.48 14.87
CA ALA A 146 -5.29 10.75 15.27
C ALA A 146 -6.82 10.64 15.39
N TRP A 147 -7.43 9.62 14.79
CA TRP A 147 -8.88 9.36 14.85
C TRP A 147 -9.34 8.65 16.13
N HIS A 148 -8.43 8.07 16.91
CA HIS A 148 -8.77 7.17 18.02
C HIS A 148 -9.75 7.75 19.04
N GLU A 149 -9.53 8.97 19.51
CA GLU A 149 -10.39 9.59 20.52
C GLU A 149 -11.77 9.99 19.96
N ASP A 150 -11.88 10.25 18.66
CA ASP A 150 -13.16 10.52 18.00
C ASP A 150 -13.92 9.20 17.77
N ALA A 151 -13.21 8.12 17.41
CA ALA A 151 -13.79 6.78 17.26
C ALA A 151 -14.37 6.25 18.59
N LYS A 152 -13.66 6.46 19.71
CA LYS A 152 -14.15 6.19 21.08
C LYS A 152 -15.48 6.87 21.40
N LYS A 153 -15.62 8.14 21.02
CA LYS A 153 -16.83 8.93 21.31
C LYS A 153 -18.00 8.52 20.43
N LEU A 154 -17.73 8.11 19.19
CA LEU A 154 -18.76 7.79 18.20
C LEU A 154 -19.38 6.39 18.42
N GLN A 155 -18.65 5.44 19.02
CA GLN A 155 -19.13 4.08 19.35
C GLN A 155 -19.97 3.43 18.23
N TYR A 156 -19.51 3.49 16.98
CA TYR A 156 -20.24 2.96 15.82
C TYR A 156 -20.27 1.40 15.86
N ASP A 157 -21.22 0.75 15.16
CA ASP A 157 -21.31 -0.74 15.00
C ASP A 157 -21.14 -1.25 13.52
N GLY A 158 -20.14 -2.10 13.20
CA GLY A 158 -19.72 -2.67 11.89
C GLY A 158 -18.18 -2.75 11.62
N TRP A 159 -17.57 -3.94 11.42
CA TRP A 159 -16.12 -4.35 11.30
C TRP A 159 -14.95 -3.35 11.13
N TRP A 160 -15.20 -2.15 10.61
CA TRP A 160 -14.39 -0.94 10.70
C TRP A 160 -14.54 -0.23 12.06
N LEU A 161 -15.04 -0.94 13.07
CA LEU A 161 -15.37 -0.37 14.36
C LEU A 161 -14.19 -0.23 15.26
N TYR A 162 -14.28 0.85 16.00
CA TYR A 162 -13.62 0.94 17.28
C TYR A 162 -14.05 -0.22 18.19
N ASN A 163 -13.12 -1.12 18.47
CA ASN A 163 -13.19 -1.98 19.63
C ASN A 163 -12.65 -1.21 20.83
N GLU A 164 -13.28 -1.34 22.00
CA GLU A 164 -12.77 -0.71 23.24
C GLU A 164 -11.31 -1.09 23.56
N ASN A 165 -10.85 -2.23 23.05
CA ASN A 165 -9.50 -2.74 23.19
C ASN A 165 -8.55 -2.31 22.06
N ASP A 166 -9.02 -1.59 21.04
CA ASP A 166 -8.15 -1.10 19.98
C ASP A 166 -7.15 -0.08 20.56
N PRO A 167 -5.84 -0.27 20.38
CA PRO A 167 -4.86 0.72 20.78
C PRO A 167 -4.95 1.95 19.87
N GLN A 168 -4.53 3.10 20.38
CA GLN A 168 -4.43 4.32 19.56
C GLN A 168 -3.52 4.13 18.35
N VAL A 169 -2.37 3.49 18.57
CA VAL A 169 -1.43 3.12 17.52
C VAL A 169 -1.53 1.61 17.30
N ILE A 170 -2.06 1.25 16.14
CA ILE A 170 -2.11 -0.11 15.63
C ILE A 170 -0.83 -0.32 14.84
N THR A 171 -0.06 -1.32 15.22
CA THR A 171 1.17 -1.71 14.55
C THR A 171 1.23 -3.22 14.42
N ALA A 172 1.84 -3.67 13.34
CA ALA A 172 2.12 -5.08 13.13
C ALA A 172 3.23 -5.61 14.05
N GLY A 173 3.94 -4.78 14.81
CA GLY A 173 5.06 -5.20 15.64
C GLY A 173 5.88 -4.01 16.13
N THR A 174 7.02 -4.26 16.78
CA THR A 174 8.00 -3.20 17.04
C THR A 174 8.73 -2.86 15.74
N ASP A 175 9.33 -1.66 15.67
CA ASP A 175 10.07 -1.27 14.48
C ASP A 175 11.20 -2.23 14.15
N ASP A 176 11.94 -2.71 15.16
CA ASP A 176 13.05 -3.67 14.96
C ASP A 176 12.58 -5.06 14.52
N ASP A 177 11.46 -5.55 15.05
CA ASP A 177 10.88 -6.83 14.62
C ASP A 177 10.42 -6.75 13.16
N LEU A 178 9.68 -5.70 12.80
CA LEU A 178 9.22 -5.48 11.44
C LEU A 178 10.38 -5.26 10.47
N TRP A 179 11.40 -4.51 10.89
CA TRP A 179 12.62 -4.31 10.12
C TRP A 179 13.31 -5.64 9.79
N SER A 180 13.48 -6.52 10.79
CA SER A 180 14.11 -7.83 10.60
C SER A 180 13.38 -8.73 9.59
N LYS A 181 12.07 -8.50 9.40
CA LYS A 181 11.22 -9.24 8.46
C LYS A 181 11.24 -8.65 7.05
N VAL A 182 11.38 -7.32 6.92
CA VAL A 182 11.30 -6.60 5.64
C VAL A 182 12.66 -6.42 4.99
N GLU A 183 13.71 -6.11 5.76
CA GLU A 183 15.06 -5.89 5.22
C GLU A 183 15.54 -7.02 4.29
N PRO A 184 15.33 -8.32 4.60
CA PRO A 184 15.77 -9.39 3.73
C PRO A 184 15.12 -9.37 2.33
N LEU A 185 13.91 -8.81 2.22
CA LEU A 185 13.20 -8.69 0.94
C LEU A 185 13.87 -7.67 0.02
N LEU A 186 14.53 -6.65 0.56
CA LEU A 186 15.23 -5.61 -0.20
C LEU A 186 16.44 -6.19 -0.96
N HIS A 187 16.97 -7.34 -0.54
CA HIS A 187 18.02 -8.07 -1.29
C HIS A 187 17.48 -8.79 -2.53
N GLY A 188 16.17 -8.96 -2.65
CA GLY A 188 15.51 -9.56 -3.80
C GLY A 188 15.41 -8.64 -5.03
N PRO A 189 14.70 -9.09 -6.08
CA PRO A 189 14.47 -8.32 -7.31
C PRO A 189 13.31 -7.33 -7.12
N ILE A 190 13.40 -6.45 -6.12
CA ILE A 190 12.36 -5.45 -5.88
C ILE A 190 12.39 -4.43 -7.01
N ASP A 191 11.27 -4.32 -7.72
CA ASP A 191 11.07 -3.37 -8.81
C ASP A 191 10.22 -2.18 -8.36
N PHE A 192 9.33 -2.37 -7.36
CA PHE A 192 8.36 -1.37 -6.95
C PHE A 192 8.09 -1.41 -5.44
N ILE A 193 8.06 -0.24 -4.80
CA ILE A 193 7.67 -0.10 -3.38
C ILE A 193 6.60 0.97 -3.27
N TYR A 194 5.46 0.61 -2.67
CA TYR A 194 4.34 1.52 -2.42
C TYR A 194 4.22 1.90 -0.95
N PHE A 195 4.62 3.12 -0.62
CA PHE A 195 4.46 3.73 0.69
C PHE A 195 3.11 4.42 0.86
N ALA A 196 2.37 3.98 1.87
CA ALA A 196 1.11 4.52 2.39
C ALA A 196 0.81 3.82 3.72
N GLY A 197 -0.34 4.08 4.34
CA GLY A 197 -0.74 3.53 5.63
C GLY A 197 -1.46 4.60 6.42
N GLY A 198 -0.99 4.86 7.64
CA GLY A 198 -1.22 6.17 8.25
C GLY A 198 -0.56 7.28 7.44
N GLU A 199 0.57 7.81 7.92
CA GLU A 199 1.39 8.76 7.18
C GLU A 199 2.82 8.21 7.06
N PRO A 200 3.28 7.78 5.86
CA PRO A 200 4.59 7.16 5.71
C PRO A 200 5.74 8.09 6.13
N LEU A 201 5.62 9.42 5.89
CA LEU A 201 6.70 10.38 6.13
C LEU A 201 7.03 10.61 7.62
N ILE A 202 6.27 10.00 8.53
CA ILE A 202 6.51 10.05 9.98
C ILE A 202 6.76 8.66 10.60
N THR A 203 7.16 7.68 9.80
CA THR A 203 7.37 6.30 10.26
C THR A 203 8.82 5.86 10.14
N GLU A 204 9.37 5.27 11.20
CA GLU A 204 10.77 4.81 11.28
C GLU A 204 11.15 3.86 10.15
N ASN A 205 10.35 2.80 9.95
CA ASN A 205 10.65 1.77 8.96
C ASN A 205 10.59 2.27 7.51
N HIS A 206 9.91 3.37 7.22
CA HIS A 206 10.00 4.03 5.91
C HIS A 206 11.42 4.55 5.67
N TYR A 207 12.00 5.29 6.61
CA TYR A 207 13.36 5.83 6.47
C TYR A 207 14.41 4.72 6.42
N ARG A 208 14.28 3.68 7.26
CA ARG A 208 15.19 2.50 7.21
C ARG A 208 15.20 1.83 5.84
N ILE A 209 14.05 1.72 5.17
CA ILE A 209 14.00 1.19 3.80
C ILE A 209 14.77 2.10 2.85
N LEU A 210 14.57 3.42 2.89
CA LEU A 210 15.25 4.35 1.99
C LEU A 210 16.77 4.34 2.18
N GLU A 211 17.24 4.36 3.43
CA GLU A 211 18.67 4.24 3.75
C GLU A 211 19.23 2.94 3.21
N ARG A 212 18.52 1.83 3.44
CA ARG A 212 19.00 0.52 2.99
C ARG A 212 19.04 0.37 1.47
N LEU A 213 18.09 0.97 0.75
CA LEU A 213 18.12 1.01 -0.71
C LEU A 213 19.36 1.77 -1.22
N LEU A 214 19.71 2.90 -0.60
CA LEU A 214 20.92 3.65 -0.92
C LEU A 214 22.19 2.85 -0.62
N GLU A 215 22.26 2.18 0.53
CA GLU A 215 23.40 1.32 0.90
C GLU A 215 23.59 0.13 -0.06
N LEU A 216 22.49 -0.45 -0.54
CA LEU A 216 22.50 -1.57 -1.47
C LEU A 216 22.67 -1.14 -2.93
N GLU A 217 22.71 0.17 -3.20
CA GLU A 217 22.67 0.75 -4.56
C GLU A 217 21.53 0.15 -5.40
N LYS A 218 20.34 0.07 -4.79
CA LYS A 218 19.12 -0.44 -5.43
C LYS A 218 18.08 0.66 -5.56
N TYR A 219 17.54 0.80 -6.76
CA TYR A 219 16.71 1.92 -7.14
C TYR A 219 15.38 1.46 -7.74
N PRO A 220 14.49 0.81 -6.94
CA PRO A 220 13.15 0.47 -7.40
C PRO A 220 12.33 1.73 -7.63
N ASP A 221 11.24 1.58 -8.39
CA ASP A 221 10.23 2.64 -8.50
C ASP A 221 9.54 2.83 -7.14
N LEU A 222 9.41 4.09 -6.71
CA LEU A 222 8.85 4.44 -5.42
C LEU A 222 7.55 5.22 -5.60
N TRP A 223 6.48 4.71 -5.01
CA TRP A 223 5.19 5.37 -5.02
C TRP A 223 4.81 5.78 -3.61
N TYR A 224 4.40 7.03 -3.45
CA TYR A 224 3.93 7.57 -2.19
C TYR A 224 2.48 7.98 -2.29
N THR A 225 1.70 7.59 -1.29
CA THR A 225 0.44 8.26 -0.93
C THR A 225 0.63 8.84 0.46
N THR A 226 0.73 10.16 0.52
CA THR A 226 1.09 10.92 1.72
C THR A 226 0.17 12.14 1.86
N ASN A 227 -0.05 12.62 3.07
CA ASN A 227 -0.68 13.90 3.35
C ASN A 227 0.24 15.10 3.11
N PHE A 228 1.53 14.87 2.84
CA PHE A 228 2.53 15.86 2.43
C PHE A 228 2.74 17.02 3.42
N SER A 229 2.45 16.79 4.70
CA SER A 229 2.51 17.84 5.74
C SER A 229 3.88 18.00 6.42
N ILE A 230 4.68 16.94 6.45
CA ILE A 230 5.96 16.88 7.16
C ILE A 230 7.03 16.35 6.21
N MET A 231 8.17 17.05 6.12
CA MET A 231 9.32 16.67 5.28
C MET A 231 10.52 16.18 6.10
N GLU A 232 10.51 16.42 7.41
CA GLU A 232 11.60 16.10 8.32
C GLU A 232 11.12 15.11 9.39
N TYR A 233 11.88 14.04 9.57
CA TYR A 233 11.66 13.04 10.60
C TYR A 233 12.98 12.67 11.24
N LYS A 234 13.10 12.97 12.54
CA LYS A 234 14.37 12.86 13.28
C LYS A 234 15.47 13.63 12.53
N ASP A 235 16.55 12.95 12.16
CA ASP A 235 17.70 13.53 11.45
C ASP A 235 17.57 13.43 9.92
N HIS A 236 16.41 12.98 9.40
CA HIS A 236 16.19 12.81 7.97
C HIS A 236 15.31 13.91 7.39
N ASN A 237 15.69 14.37 6.20
CA ASN A 237 14.83 15.12 5.30
C ASN A 237 14.48 14.23 4.10
N VAL A 238 13.19 13.97 3.89
CA VAL A 238 12.76 13.01 2.85
C VAL A 238 13.09 13.50 1.44
N LEU A 239 13.08 14.81 1.19
CA LEU A 239 13.39 15.38 -0.12
C LEU A 239 14.85 15.09 -0.52
N ASP A 240 15.77 15.21 0.44
CA ASP A 240 17.19 14.93 0.21
C ASP A 240 17.42 13.43 -0.06
N MET A 241 16.65 12.53 0.57
CA MET A 241 16.72 11.09 0.31
C MET A 241 16.12 10.71 -1.04
N TRP A 242 14.97 11.30 -1.38
CA TRP A 242 14.33 11.09 -2.66
C TRP A 242 15.21 11.55 -3.83
N ASN A 243 15.89 12.69 -3.70
CA ASN A 243 16.85 13.13 -4.72
C ASN A 243 17.96 12.12 -4.94
N LYS A 244 18.60 11.62 -3.86
CA LYS A 244 19.65 10.60 -3.97
C LYS A 244 19.17 9.31 -4.65
N LEU A 245 17.94 8.89 -4.33
CA LEU A 245 17.33 7.69 -4.94
C LEU A 245 16.99 7.93 -6.42
N SER A 246 16.46 9.11 -6.75
CA SER A 246 16.15 9.49 -8.13
C SER A 246 17.40 9.61 -8.99
N GLU A 247 18.47 10.26 -8.47
CA GLU A 247 19.79 10.32 -9.11
C GLU A 247 20.39 8.93 -9.35
N GLY A 248 20.15 7.99 -8.44
CA GLY A 248 20.56 6.59 -8.59
C GLY A 248 19.72 5.78 -9.59
N GLY A 249 18.55 6.28 -9.98
CA GLY A 249 17.72 5.71 -11.04
C GLY A 249 16.28 5.36 -10.66
N SER A 250 15.84 5.63 -9.43
CA SER A 250 14.45 5.39 -9.03
C SER A 250 13.52 6.37 -9.73
N CYS A 251 12.44 5.86 -10.34
CA CYS A 251 11.30 6.71 -10.66
C CYS A 251 10.46 6.92 -9.39
N ILE A 252 10.36 8.16 -8.92
CA ILE A 252 9.62 8.48 -7.70
C ILE A 252 8.35 9.25 -8.08
N THR A 253 7.21 8.79 -7.56
CA THR A 253 5.92 9.45 -7.72
C THR A 253 5.31 9.76 -6.35
N VAL A 254 5.13 11.05 -6.07
CA VAL A 254 4.53 11.56 -4.84
C VAL A 254 3.09 11.94 -5.11
N ASN A 255 2.15 11.14 -4.61
CA ASN A 255 0.73 11.46 -4.65
C ASN A 255 0.32 12.14 -3.33
N ALA A 256 0.26 13.46 -3.36
CA ALA A 256 -0.22 14.24 -2.23
C ALA A 256 -1.74 14.11 -2.11
N SER A 257 -2.20 13.67 -0.94
CA SER A 257 -3.60 13.42 -0.68
C SER A 257 -4.31 14.72 -0.28
N ILE A 258 -5.00 15.34 -1.24
CA ILE A 258 -5.69 16.63 -1.07
C ILE A 258 -7.10 16.53 -1.62
N ASP A 259 -8.10 16.92 -0.81
CA ASP A 259 -9.53 16.80 -1.15
C ASP A 259 -10.23 18.17 -1.27
N GLY A 260 -9.47 19.25 -1.24
CA GLY A 260 -9.93 20.63 -1.34
C GLY A 260 -8.83 21.60 -0.91
N SER A 261 -9.03 22.90 -1.16
CA SER A 261 -8.06 23.94 -0.81
C SER A 261 -8.52 24.80 0.36
N HIS A 262 -7.56 25.50 0.99
CA HIS A 262 -7.79 26.44 2.10
C HIS A 262 -8.67 25.81 3.20
N LYS A 263 -9.56 26.60 3.81
CA LYS A 263 -10.49 26.17 4.87
C LYS A 263 -11.30 24.93 4.52
N ARG A 264 -11.62 24.70 3.24
CA ARG A 264 -12.35 23.50 2.83
C ARG A 264 -11.46 22.26 2.91
N GLY A 265 -10.24 22.34 2.39
CA GLY A 265 -9.25 21.26 2.52
C GLY A 265 -8.98 20.95 3.99
N GLU A 266 -8.76 21.98 4.81
CA GLU A 266 -8.50 21.86 6.26
C GLU A 266 -9.68 21.26 7.03
N TYR A 267 -10.91 21.52 6.58
CA TYR A 267 -12.10 20.89 7.11
C TYR A 267 -12.17 19.40 6.75
N ILE A 268 -11.94 19.05 5.48
CA ILE A 268 -12.05 17.66 5.00
C ILE A 268 -10.92 16.79 5.56
N ARG A 269 -9.71 17.34 5.63
CA ARG A 269 -8.50 16.70 6.12
C ARG A 269 -8.01 17.42 7.36
N HIS A 270 -8.69 17.21 8.48
CA HIS A 270 -8.30 17.89 9.72
C HIS A 270 -6.88 17.51 10.13
N GLY A 271 -6.03 18.52 10.35
CA GLY A 271 -4.57 18.38 10.46
C GLY A 271 -3.83 19.01 9.29
N LEU A 272 -4.48 19.14 8.12
CA LEU A 272 -3.97 19.93 7.01
C LEU A 272 -3.86 21.41 7.43
N SER A 273 -2.75 22.02 7.06
CA SER A 273 -2.60 23.47 6.94
C SER A 273 -2.34 23.78 5.48
N TRP A 274 -3.22 24.57 4.86
CA TRP A 274 -3.11 24.87 3.44
C TRP A 274 -1.82 25.65 3.14
N ASP A 275 -1.49 26.63 3.98
CA ASP A 275 -0.28 27.42 3.82
C ASP A 275 0.98 26.56 3.95
N LYS A 276 1.01 25.62 4.91
CA LYS A 276 2.13 24.69 5.06
C LYS A 276 2.28 23.75 3.87
N PHE A 277 1.16 23.26 3.33
CA PHE A 277 1.18 22.45 2.12
C PHE A 277 1.80 23.21 0.94
N ILE A 278 1.42 24.48 0.73
CA ILE A 278 1.98 25.32 -0.33
C ILE A 278 3.47 25.61 -0.11
N GLU A 279 3.90 25.86 1.12
CA GLU A 279 5.32 26.02 1.47
C GLU A 279 6.13 24.75 1.17
N ASN A 280 5.63 23.60 1.59
CA ASN A 280 6.23 22.29 1.31
C ASN A 280 6.31 22.03 -0.19
N LYS A 281 5.25 22.36 -0.95
CA LYS A 281 5.22 22.18 -2.40
C LYS A 281 6.25 23.05 -3.12
N LYS A 282 6.40 24.31 -2.72
CA LYS A 282 7.45 25.19 -3.26
C LYS A 282 8.85 24.61 -3.00
N THR A 283 9.09 24.15 -1.77
CA THR A 283 10.36 23.53 -1.39
C THR A 283 10.63 22.26 -2.20
N PHE A 284 9.61 21.44 -2.43
CA PHE A 284 9.68 20.26 -3.28
C PHE A 284 10.00 20.63 -4.74
N ASP A 285 9.35 21.64 -5.31
CA ASP A 285 9.61 22.07 -6.70
C ASP A 285 11.03 22.59 -6.90
N GLU A 286 11.58 23.25 -5.88
CA GLU A 286 12.96 23.74 -5.89
C GLU A 286 13.98 22.61 -5.72
N LYS A 287 13.70 21.63 -4.86
CA LYS A 287 14.65 20.58 -4.50
C LYS A 287 14.55 19.32 -5.36
N CYS A 288 13.36 18.96 -5.84
CA CYS A 288 13.06 17.67 -6.44
C CYS A 288 12.46 17.81 -7.86
N PRO A 289 13.13 18.50 -8.80
CA PRO A 289 12.57 18.81 -10.11
C PRO A 289 12.29 17.58 -11.00
N ASP A 290 12.98 16.47 -10.75
CA ASP A 290 12.87 15.23 -11.53
C ASP A 290 11.90 14.21 -10.92
N ILE A 291 11.23 14.56 -9.82
CA ILE A 291 10.27 13.69 -9.14
C ILE A 291 8.85 14.03 -9.57
N ASN A 292 8.09 13.00 -9.95
CA ASN A 292 6.69 13.18 -10.32
C ASN A 292 5.88 13.54 -9.08
N PHE A 293 5.12 14.63 -9.18
CA PHE A 293 4.20 15.06 -8.14
C PHE A 293 2.78 15.10 -8.69
N ASP A 294 1.90 14.34 -8.05
CA ASP A 294 0.49 14.28 -8.38
C ASP A 294 -0.36 14.57 -7.15
N ILE A 295 -1.61 14.91 -7.41
CA ILE A 295 -2.62 15.09 -6.38
C ILE A 295 -3.61 13.93 -6.48
N THR A 296 -3.85 13.27 -5.36
CA THR A 296 -4.89 12.26 -5.25
C THR A 296 -6.04 12.78 -4.37
N THR A 297 -7.26 12.68 -4.90
CA THR A 297 -8.48 13.12 -4.23
C THR A 297 -9.44 11.95 -4.04
N VAL A 298 -9.93 11.77 -2.82
CA VAL A 298 -11.08 10.91 -2.54
C VAL A 298 -12.34 11.69 -2.92
N TRP A 299 -12.98 11.27 -4.00
CA TRP A 299 -14.24 11.86 -4.42
C TRP A 299 -15.39 11.44 -3.50
N GLY A 300 -16.13 12.42 -2.99
CA GLY A 300 -17.23 12.17 -2.06
C GLY A 300 -18.18 13.36 -1.91
N ASN A 301 -19.15 13.21 -1.02
CA ASN A 301 -20.16 14.25 -0.74
C ASN A 301 -19.56 15.59 -0.29
N THR A 302 -18.38 15.59 0.34
CA THR A 302 -17.72 16.78 0.86
C THR A 302 -17.01 17.62 -0.22
N ASN A 303 -16.73 17.05 -1.40
CA ASN A 303 -15.99 17.73 -2.46
C ASN A 303 -16.56 17.55 -3.88
N SER A 304 -17.66 16.80 -4.06
CA SER A 304 -18.19 16.46 -5.39
C SER A 304 -18.52 17.66 -6.28
N LEU A 305 -18.97 18.77 -5.68
CA LEU A 305 -19.34 19.99 -6.42
C LEU A 305 -18.17 20.94 -6.70
N HIS A 306 -16.98 20.66 -6.13
CA HIS A 306 -15.86 21.61 -6.12
C HIS A 306 -14.51 20.97 -6.43
N THR A 307 -14.42 19.64 -6.52
CA THR A 307 -13.16 18.95 -6.81
C THR A 307 -12.57 19.42 -8.14
N THR A 308 -13.42 19.69 -9.13
CA THR A 308 -12.96 20.20 -10.43
C THR A 308 -12.41 21.61 -10.36
N ASP A 309 -12.82 22.44 -9.39
CA ASP A 309 -12.23 23.77 -9.19
C ASP A 309 -10.78 23.68 -8.69
N PHE A 310 -10.39 22.53 -8.15
CA PHE A 310 -9.06 22.28 -7.64
C PHE A 310 -8.05 21.86 -8.72
N PHE A 311 -8.54 21.30 -9.84
CA PHE A 311 -7.72 20.82 -10.96
C PHE A 311 -7.78 21.74 -12.20
N LYS A 312 -8.30 22.96 -12.05
CA LYS A 312 -8.34 23.97 -13.12
C LYS A 312 -7.05 24.77 -13.21
#